data_AF-A0A2R3ISS3-F1
#
_entry.id   AF-A0A2R3ISS3-F1
#
_cell.length_a   1.000
_cell.length_b   1.000
_cell.length_c   1.000
_cell.angle_alpha   90.00
_cell.angle_beta   90.00
_cell.angle_gamma   90.00
#
_symmetry.space_group_name_H-M   'P 1'
#
loop_
_entity.id
_entity.type
_entity.pdbx_description
1 polymer ?
#
loop_
_entity_poly.entity_id
_entity_poly.type
_entity_poly.pdbx_seq_one_letter_code
_entity_poly.pdbx_strand_id
1 'polypeptide(L)'
;MKPYALLSLLAAGTLLAQGAWAEAPEVLFKNKGCVACHAIDTKMVGPAYKDVAAKFAGQAGAEAELAQRIKNGSQGVWGPIPMPPNAVSDDEAQTLAKWVLSQK
;
A
#
# COMPACT_ATOMS: atom_id res chain seq x y z
N MET A 1 -32.73 21.84 -57.46
CA MET A 1 -32.48 20.69 -56.57
C MET A 1 -30.98 20.63 -56.28
N LYS A 2 -30.54 21.13 -55.13
CA LYS A 2 -29.14 21.12 -54.69
C LYS A 2 -29.08 20.86 -53.18
N PRO A 3 -28.34 19.84 -52.73
CA PRO A 3 -28.38 19.33 -51.37
C PRO A 3 -27.42 20.10 -50.48
N TYR A 4 -27.89 20.65 -49.36
CA TYR A 4 -27.01 21.10 -48.29
C TYR A 4 -26.98 20.00 -47.24
N ALA A 5 -25.91 19.22 -47.32
CA ALA A 5 -25.53 18.21 -46.35
C ALA A 5 -25.35 18.84 -44.98
N LEU A 6 -26.03 18.26 -44.00
CA LEU A 6 -25.85 18.50 -42.58
C LEU A 6 -24.39 18.21 -42.19
N LEU A 7 -23.65 19.25 -41.79
CA LEU A 7 -22.38 19.08 -41.08
C LEU A 7 -22.68 18.61 -39.65
N SER A 8 -22.49 17.32 -39.42
CA SER A 8 -22.54 16.71 -38.09
C SER A 8 -21.34 17.15 -37.25
N LEU A 9 -21.63 17.60 -36.03
CA LEU A 9 -20.73 17.87 -34.92
C LEU A 9 -19.70 16.74 -34.72
N LEU A 10 -18.40 17.04 -34.83
CA LEU A 10 -17.36 16.20 -34.22
C LEU A 10 -17.05 16.77 -32.83
N ALA A 11 -17.63 16.17 -31.80
CA ALA A 11 -17.17 16.32 -30.42
C ALA A 11 -15.96 15.39 -30.23
N ALA A 12 -14.74 15.97 -30.22
CA ALA A 12 -13.54 15.25 -29.85
C ALA A 12 -13.52 15.02 -28.33
N GLY A 13 -13.98 13.85 -27.89
CA GLY A 13 -13.89 13.41 -26.51
C GLY A 13 -12.45 13.08 -26.13
N THR A 14 -11.82 13.90 -25.30
CA THR A 14 -10.58 13.56 -24.60
C THR A 14 -10.93 12.63 -23.44
N LEU A 15 -10.83 11.32 -23.66
CA LEU A 15 -10.78 10.31 -22.61
C LEU A 15 -9.49 10.52 -21.80
N LEU A 16 -9.56 11.30 -20.73
CA LEU A 16 -8.56 11.23 -19.66
C LEU A 16 -8.75 9.89 -18.96
N ALA A 17 -7.90 8.92 -19.31
CA ALA A 17 -7.71 7.73 -18.50
C ALA A 17 -7.22 8.17 -17.11
N GLN A 18 -8.15 8.29 -16.16
CA GLN A 18 -7.84 8.47 -14.75
C GLN A 18 -7.29 7.15 -14.21
N GLY A 19 -6.01 6.87 -14.48
CA GLY A 19 -5.28 5.89 -13.70
C GLY A 19 -5.25 6.40 -12.26
N ALA A 20 -5.81 5.64 -11.32
CA ALA A 20 -5.61 5.89 -9.91
C ALA A 20 -4.10 5.81 -9.64
N TRP A 21 -3.48 6.95 -9.35
CA TRP A 21 -2.06 7.01 -9.03
C TRP A 21 -1.85 6.28 -7.71
N ALA A 22 -1.10 5.17 -7.73
CA ALA A 22 -0.70 4.50 -6.49
C ALA A 22 0.12 5.48 -5.64
N GLU A 23 -0.30 5.71 -4.40
CA GLU A 23 0.46 6.54 -3.47
C GLU A 23 1.82 5.90 -3.16
N ALA A 24 2.86 6.72 -2.99
CA ALA A 24 4.17 6.23 -2.59
C ALA A 24 4.09 5.53 -1.21
N PRO A 25 4.81 4.42 -1.00
CA PRO A 25 4.69 3.65 0.23
C PRO A 25 5.10 4.43 1.49
N GLU A 26 6.07 5.35 1.40
CA GLU A 26 6.41 6.24 2.52
C GLU A 26 5.29 7.22 2.87
N VAL A 27 4.49 7.60 1.87
CA VAL A 27 3.31 8.45 2.07
C VAL A 27 2.21 7.64 2.74
N LEU A 28 1.96 6.41 2.28
CA LEU A 28 1.03 5.49 2.94
C LEU A 28 1.44 5.20 4.39
N PHE A 29 2.73 4.94 4.65
CA PHE A 29 3.25 4.72 6.00
C PHE A 29 2.93 5.88 6.96
N LYS A 30 3.00 7.13 6.48
CA LYS A 30 2.65 8.32 7.25
C LYS A 30 1.13 8.50 7.36
N ASN A 31 0.42 8.45 6.24
CA ASN A 31 -1.01 8.76 6.15
C ASN A 31 -1.90 7.71 6.82
N LYS A 32 -1.48 6.44 6.83
CA LYS A 32 -2.20 5.33 7.47
C LYS A 32 -1.87 5.17 8.96
N GLY A 33 -1.08 6.08 9.54
CA GLY A 33 -0.83 6.15 10.98
C GLY A 33 0.21 5.14 11.51
N CYS A 34 0.88 4.39 10.62
CA CYS A 34 1.86 3.37 11.00
C CYS A 34 3.03 3.94 11.83
N VAL A 35 3.39 5.20 11.57
CA VAL A 35 4.41 5.97 12.32
C VAL A 35 4.15 6.09 13.82
N ALA A 36 2.91 5.90 14.27
CA ALA A 36 2.57 5.93 15.69
C ALA A 36 3.13 4.72 16.46
N CYS A 37 3.34 3.59 15.76
CA CYS A 37 3.69 2.31 16.38
C CYS A 37 4.98 1.71 15.82
N HIS A 38 5.45 2.13 14.66
CA HIS A 38 6.63 1.59 13.98
C HIS A 38 7.58 2.70 13.54
N ALA A 39 8.86 2.36 13.47
CA ALA A 39 9.90 3.16 12.84
C ALA A 39 10.75 2.28 11.92
N ILE A 40 11.59 2.89 11.08
CA ILE A 40 12.45 2.15 10.16
C ILE A 40 13.52 1.36 10.93
N ASP A 41 14.24 2.02 11.84
CA ASP A 41 15.46 1.48 12.49
C ASP A 41 15.36 1.42 14.03
N THR A 42 14.23 1.86 14.60
CA THR A 42 14.07 1.90 16.05
C THR A 42 12.88 1.04 16.46
N LYS A 43 13.08 0.19 17.48
CA LYS A 43 11.98 -0.55 18.11
C LYS A 43 11.06 0.44 18.84
N MET A 44 9.78 0.43 18.47
CA MET A 44 8.74 1.26 19.07
C MET A 44 7.75 0.37 19.84
N VAL A 45 6.44 0.59 19.68
CA VAL A 45 5.42 -0.38 20.13
C VAL A 45 5.52 -1.66 19.30
N GLY A 46 5.54 -1.53 17.97
CA GLY A 46 5.86 -2.59 17.02
C GLY A 46 7.37 -2.73 16.76
N PRO A 47 7.80 -3.78 16.04
CA PRO A 47 9.19 -3.96 15.58
C PRO A 47 9.64 -2.82 14.66
N ALA A 48 10.96 -2.58 14.59
CA ALA A 48 11.53 -1.77 13.53
C ALA A 48 11.33 -2.46 12.18
N TYR A 49 11.08 -1.73 11.10
CA TYR A 49 10.86 -2.38 9.80
C TYR A 49 12.10 -3.06 9.25
N LYS A 50 13.30 -2.62 9.62
CA LYS A 50 14.54 -3.36 9.33
C LYS A 50 14.54 -4.74 9.98
N ASP A 51 14.06 -4.87 11.22
CA ASP A 51 13.93 -6.16 11.89
C ASP A 51 12.88 -7.05 11.21
N VAL A 52 11.76 -6.46 10.77
CA VAL A 52 10.74 -7.18 10.01
C VAL A 52 11.33 -7.70 8.70
N ALA A 53 12.01 -6.83 7.93
CA ALA A 53 12.66 -7.21 6.69
C ALA A 53 13.69 -8.32 6.90
N ALA A 54 14.52 -8.22 7.94
CA ALA A 54 15.52 -9.23 8.28
C ALA A 54 14.89 -10.57 8.67
N LYS A 55 13.84 -10.56 9.51
CA LYS A 55 13.14 -11.78 9.94
C LYS A 55 12.52 -12.52 8.77
N PHE A 56 11.92 -11.79 7.83
CA PHE A 56 11.21 -12.35 6.68
C PHE A 56 12.08 -12.53 5.43
N ALA A 57 13.36 -12.17 5.48
CA ALA A 57 14.28 -12.30 4.36
C ALA A 57 14.37 -13.76 3.88
N GLY A 58 14.21 -13.97 2.58
CA GLY A 58 14.30 -15.31 1.96
C GLY A 58 13.07 -16.21 2.19
N GLN A 59 12.04 -15.75 2.91
CA GLN A 59 10.82 -16.53 3.10
C GLN A 59 9.88 -16.38 1.90
N ALA A 60 9.54 -17.49 1.25
CA ALA A 60 8.54 -17.50 0.20
C ALA A 60 7.17 -17.07 0.76
N GLY A 61 6.50 -16.15 0.07
CA GLY A 61 5.18 -15.65 0.50
C GLY A 61 5.20 -14.56 1.57
N ALA A 62 6.37 -14.08 2.00
CA ALA A 62 6.48 -13.04 3.03
C ALA A 62 5.68 -11.77 2.71
N GLU A 63 5.66 -11.32 1.45
CA GLU A 63 4.89 -10.13 1.03
C GLU A 63 3.39 -10.33 1.27
N ALA A 64 2.84 -11.48 0.86
CA ALA A 64 1.43 -11.79 1.04
C ALA A 64 1.05 -11.95 2.52
N GLU A 65 1.90 -12.61 3.30
CA GLU A 65 1.69 -12.77 4.73
C GLU A 65 1.70 -11.41 5.45
N LEU A 66 2.69 -10.56 5.16
CA LEU A 66 2.77 -9.23 5.76
C LEU A 66 1.59 -8.35 5.34
N ALA A 67 1.14 -8.42 4.08
CA ALA A 67 -0.03 -7.69 3.62
C ALA A 67 -1.29 -8.09 4.41
N GLN A 68 -1.51 -9.39 4.62
CA GLN A 68 -2.62 -9.89 5.44
C GLN A 68 -2.52 -9.41 6.89
N ARG A 69 -1.32 -9.44 7.48
CA ARG A 69 -1.10 -8.94 8.85
C ARG A 69 -1.34 -7.44 8.96
N ILE A 70 -0.87 -6.66 8.00
CA ILE A 70 -1.08 -5.20 7.95
C ILE A 70 -2.57 -4.88 7.89
N LYS A 71 -3.32 -5.52 7.00
CA LYS A 71 -4.76 -5.26 6.85
C LYS A 71 -5.59 -5.75 8.04
N ASN A 72 -5.37 -6.99 8.46
CA ASN A 72 -6.25 -7.67 9.42
C ASN A 72 -5.78 -7.61 10.87
N GLY A 73 -4.61 -7.01 11.12
CA GLY A 73 -3.96 -7.05 12.41
C GLY A 73 -3.22 -8.37 12.66
N SER A 74 -2.42 -8.40 13.73
CA SER A 74 -1.68 -9.60 14.12
C SER A 74 -1.26 -9.55 15.59
N GLN A 75 -0.98 -10.70 16.20
CA GLN A 75 -0.48 -10.79 17.57
C GLN A 75 0.47 -11.99 17.70
N GLY A 76 1.37 -11.97 18.70
CA GLY A 76 2.17 -13.13 19.11
C GLY A 76 3.48 -13.33 18.33
N VAL A 77 3.65 -12.68 17.18
CA VAL A 77 4.88 -12.81 16.37
C VAL A 77 6.06 -12.04 16.98
N TRP A 78 5.77 -10.88 17.59
CA TRP A 78 6.77 -9.92 18.09
C TRP A 78 6.62 -9.65 19.59
N GLY A 79 5.66 -10.28 20.24
CA GLY A 79 5.32 -10.04 21.64
C GLY A 79 3.80 -10.13 21.89
N PRO A 80 3.37 -9.80 23.12
CA PRO A 80 1.97 -9.91 23.53
C PRO A 80 1.08 -8.77 23.01
N ILE A 81 1.66 -7.65 22.57
CA ILE A 81 0.92 -6.48 22.10
C ILE A 81 0.37 -6.76 20.69
N PRO A 82 -0.96 -6.72 20.46
CA PRO A 82 -1.52 -6.85 19.13
C PRO A 82 -1.29 -5.61 18.27
N MET A 83 -1.07 -5.82 16.99
CA MET A 83 -1.28 -4.82 15.95
C MET A 83 -2.76 -4.86 15.55
N PRO A 84 -3.53 -3.77 15.73
CA PRO A 84 -4.92 -3.70 15.28
C PRO A 84 -5.04 -3.82 13.76
N PRO A 85 -6.23 -4.16 13.22
CA PRO A 85 -6.52 -4.01 11.80
C PRO A 85 -6.30 -2.56 11.34
N ASN A 86 -5.69 -2.37 10.17
CA ASN A 86 -5.46 -1.04 9.60
C ASN A 86 -6.46 -0.76 8.48
N ALA A 87 -6.90 0.49 8.37
CA ALA A 87 -7.83 0.95 7.34
C ALA A 87 -7.10 1.14 5.99
N VAL A 88 -6.73 0.01 5.38
CA VAL A 88 -6.04 -0.06 4.08
C VAL A 88 -6.78 -0.98 3.11
N SER A 89 -6.69 -0.66 1.82
CA SER A 89 -7.10 -1.59 0.76
C SER A 89 -6.11 -2.76 0.64
N ASP A 90 -6.47 -3.79 -0.13
CA ASP A 90 -5.53 -4.90 -0.40
C ASP A 90 -4.29 -4.41 -1.15
N ASP A 91 -4.46 -3.50 -2.12
CA ASP A 91 -3.36 -2.93 -2.89
C ASP A 91 -2.42 -2.08 -2.03
N GLU A 92 -2.98 -1.29 -1.11
CA GLU A 92 -2.20 -0.49 -0.16
C GLU A 92 -1.43 -1.40 0.81
N ALA A 93 -2.07 -2.47 1.32
CA ALA A 93 -1.44 -3.44 2.20
C ALA A 93 -0.27 -4.17 1.50
N GLN A 94 -0.45 -4.56 0.24
CA GLN A 94 0.61 -5.18 -0.56
C GLN A 94 1.75 -4.19 -0.84
N THR A 95 1.42 -2.95 -1.20
CA THR A 95 2.40 -1.88 -1.42
C THR A 95 3.25 -1.63 -0.16
N LEU A 96 2.61 -1.55 1.00
CA LEU A 96 3.28 -1.40 2.29
C LEU A 96 4.13 -2.64 2.63
N ALA A 97 3.60 -3.85 2.45
CA ALA A 97 4.33 -5.08 2.74
C ALA A 97 5.62 -5.20 1.93
N LYS A 98 5.54 -4.92 0.62
CA LYS A 98 6.69 -4.91 -0.28
C LYS A 98 7.74 -3.88 0.16
N TRP A 99 7.30 -2.68 0.54
CA TRP A 99 8.18 -1.64 1.03
C TRP A 99 8.81 -1.95 2.40
N VAL A 100 8.08 -2.59 3.32
CA VAL A 100 8.65 -3.06 4.59
C VAL A 100 9.78 -4.05 4.32
N LEU A 101 9.60 -5.01 3.40
CA LEU A 101 10.64 -5.99 3.04
C LEU A 101 11.86 -5.37 2.35
N SER A 102 11.72 -4.18 1.76
CA SER A 102 12.85 -3.48 1.14
C SER A 102 13.72 -2.71 2.15
N GLN A 103 13.29 -2.54 3.40
CA GLN A 103 14.10 -1.85 4.41
C GLN A 103 15.37 -2.64 4.74
N LYS A 104 16.50 -1.93 4.93
CA LYS A 104 17.84 -2.50 5.18
C LYS A 104 18.52 -1.85 6.37
#